data_AF-A0A7L0I8B6-F1
#
_entry.id   AF-A0A7L0I8B6-F1
#
_cell.length_a   1.000
_cell.length_b   1.000
_cell.length_c   1.000
_cell.angle_alpha   90.00
_cell.angle_beta   90.00
_cell.angle_gamma   90.00
#
_symmetry.space_group_name_H-M   'P 1'
#
loop_
_entity.id
_entity.type
_entity.pdbx_description
1 polymer ?
#
loop_
_entity_poly.entity_id
_entity_poly.type
_entity_poly.pdbx_seq_one_letter_code
_entity_poly.pdbx_strand_id
1 'polypeptide(L)'
;ETPEKAKITSNAMKMLDPRWLKPNSIETERIITVLDETIARLELSSLIPHIIDSLDRFADVLGPEITNNLIEHQKLSNEVERLLSSSEEGDTMRAEEQRGCLCLLKQRLKCSVRDVLRLLLANPALCRALKYEALVRESPAEVFIKAFNEFRNFMLERLLTSHTEEEEKIRFLEDISLQIHKNTEAIMALQAELAAAIRTREEEIHRKDNVIEDLKSSMQDLTTDCKVTIQNIKEEGKKQREEQLEASQERCARLQQDVQQPEAQLNALVLEHRASELALQKVNRRKALDQEI
;
A
#
# COMPACT_ATOMS: atom_id res chain seq x y z
N GLU A 1 -28.73 -24.32 -2.31
CA GLU A 1 -27.48 -23.97 -1.59
C GLU A 1 -27.60 -22.80 -0.60
N THR A 2 -28.74 -22.08 -0.53
CA THR A 2 -28.92 -20.89 0.33
C THR A 2 -29.22 -21.12 1.83
N PRO A 3 -29.87 -22.21 2.31
CA PRO A 3 -30.25 -22.30 3.72
C PRO A 3 -29.09 -22.70 4.64
N GLU A 4 -28.08 -23.41 4.13
CA GLU A 4 -26.97 -23.92 4.91
C GLU A 4 -25.95 -22.83 5.24
N LYS A 5 -25.67 -21.94 4.28
CA LYS A 5 -24.79 -20.78 4.48
C LYS A 5 -25.36 -19.79 5.51
N ALA A 6 -26.66 -19.56 5.50
CA ALA A 6 -27.36 -18.72 6.48
C ALA A 6 -27.35 -19.30 7.90
N LYS A 7 -27.45 -20.64 8.01
CA LYS A 7 -27.40 -21.36 9.29
C LYS A 7 -26.00 -21.33 9.91
N ILE A 8 -24.95 -21.45 9.08
CA ILE A 8 -23.55 -21.31 9.50
C ILE A 8 -23.27 -19.87 10.00
N THR A 9 -23.75 -18.84 9.30
CA THR A 9 -23.57 -17.44 9.74
C THR A 9 -24.32 -17.13 11.04
N SER A 10 -25.53 -17.70 11.25
CA SER A 10 -26.29 -17.49 12.48
C SER A 10 -25.64 -18.16 13.70
N ASN A 11 -25.08 -19.36 13.52
CA ASN A 11 -24.35 -20.04 14.60
C ASN A 11 -23.01 -19.37 14.88
N ALA A 12 -22.29 -18.89 13.86
CA ALA A 12 -21.08 -18.10 14.05
C ALA A 12 -21.36 -16.79 14.80
N MET A 13 -22.45 -16.08 14.50
CA MET A 13 -22.85 -14.88 15.25
C MET A 13 -23.17 -15.18 16.72
N LYS A 14 -23.88 -16.28 17.00
CA LYS A 14 -24.13 -16.75 18.37
C LYS A 14 -22.84 -17.06 19.14
N MET A 15 -21.88 -17.69 18.48
CA MET A 15 -20.60 -18.06 19.09
C MET A 15 -19.68 -16.85 19.30
N LEU A 16 -19.71 -15.85 18.42
CA LEU A 16 -18.78 -14.71 18.47
C LEU A 16 -19.26 -13.59 19.40
N ASP A 17 -20.54 -13.26 19.41
CA ASP A 17 -21.10 -12.23 20.30
C ASP A 17 -22.50 -12.62 20.83
N PRO A 18 -22.55 -13.36 21.95
CA PRO A 18 -23.81 -13.80 22.56
C PRO A 18 -24.71 -12.65 23.02
N ARG A 19 -24.15 -11.45 23.23
CA ARG A 19 -24.89 -10.28 23.75
C ARG A 19 -26.00 -9.80 22.81
N TRP A 20 -25.97 -10.23 21.55
CA TRP A 20 -26.98 -9.92 20.54
C TRP A 20 -28.22 -10.81 20.66
N LEU A 21 -28.14 -11.86 21.48
CA LEU A 21 -29.23 -12.79 21.72
C LEU A 21 -30.16 -12.23 22.80
N LYS A 22 -31.46 -12.40 22.56
CA LYS A 22 -32.46 -12.08 23.59
C LYS A 22 -32.37 -13.13 24.71
N PRO A 23 -32.53 -12.72 25.99
CA PRO A 23 -32.78 -13.63 27.08
C PRO A 23 -33.84 -14.65 26.70
N ASN A 24 -33.49 -15.93 26.76
CA ASN A 24 -34.38 -17.06 26.49
C ASN A 24 -35.04 -17.59 27.77
N SER A 25 -34.63 -17.09 28.93
CA SER A 25 -35.09 -17.49 30.27
C SER A 25 -35.61 -16.28 31.05
N ILE A 26 -36.69 -16.51 31.80
CA ILE A 26 -37.33 -15.52 32.68
C ILE A 26 -36.35 -15.09 33.78
N GLU A 27 -35.55 -16.01 34.31
CA GLU A 27 -34.52 -15.71 35.30
C GLU A 27 -33.45 -14.76 34.75
N THR A 28 -33.00 -14.98 33.51
CA THR A 28 -32.04 -14.08 32.85
C THR A 28 -32.63 -12.70 32.66
N GLU A 29 -33.88 -12.60 32.19
CA GLU A 29 -34.57 -11.32 32.03
C GLU A 29 -34.72 -10.58 33.37
N ARG A 30 -35.05 -11.28 34.46
CA ARG A 30 -35.13 -10.69 35.80
C ARG A 30 -33.78 -10.16 36.29
N ILE A 31 -32.71 -10.92 36.12
CA ILE A 31 -31.36 -10.48 36.53
C ILE A 31 -30.95 -9.23 35.76
N ILE A 32 -31.13 -9.24 34.43
CA ILE A 32 -30.79 -8.10 33.58
C ILE A 32 -31.62 -6.87 33.91
N THR A 33 -32.93 -7.04 34.16
CA THR A 33 -33.81 -5.94 34.57
C THR A 33 -33.34 -5.27 35.87
N VAL A 34 -32.89 -6.06 36.85
CA VAL A 34 -32.34 -5.52 38.10
C VAL A 34 -31.05 -4.72 37.85
N LEU A 35 -30.19 -5.20 36.95
CA LEU A 35 -28.96 -4.47 36.57
C LEU A 35 -29.29 -3.16 35.84
N ASP A 36 -30.21 -3.21 34.87
CA ASP A 36 -30.66 -2.04 34.12
C ASP A 36 -31.33 -1.00 35.05
N GLU A 37 -32.15 -1.44 36.01
CA GLU A 37 -32.74 -0.56 37.03
C GLU A 37 -31.67 0.03 37.97
N THR A 38 -30.64 -0.76 38.31
CA THR A 38 -29.53 -0.28 39.15
C THR A 38 -28.71 0.78 38.43
N ILE A 39 -28.41 0.58 37.14
CA ILE A 39 -27.74 1.56 36.27
C ILE A 39 -28.58 2.84 36.19
N ALA A 40 -29.88 2.73 35.92
CA ALA A 40 -30.76 3.89 35.83
C ALA A 40 -30.82 4.69 37.15
N ARG A 41 -30.85 4.01 38.30
CA ARG A 41 -30.79 4.65 39.62
C ARG A 41 -29.44 5.32 39.87
N LEU A 42 -28.35 4.70 39.44
CA LEU A 42 -27.01 5.25 39.57
C LEU A 42 -26.83 6.52 38.73
N GLU A 43 -27.23 6.47 37.46
CA GLU A 43 -27.25 7.62 36.56
C GLU A 43 -28.05 8.77 37.19
N LEU A 44 -29.26 8.49 37.65
CA LEU A 44 -30.12 9.52 38.25
C LEU A 44 -29.52 10.09 39.55
N SER A 45 -28.91 9.23 40.38
CA SER A 45 -28.22 9.65 41.60
C SER A 45 -27.03 10.57 41.30
N SER A 46 -26.31 10.32 40.21
CA SER A 46 -25.18 11.16 39.79
C SER A 46 -25.60 12.56 39.32
N LEU A 47 -26.87 12.77 38.97
CA LEU A 47 -27.40 14.08 38.59
C LEU A 47 -27.75 14.93 39.81
N ILE A 48 -27.99 14.32 40.99
CA ILE A 48 -28.46 15.02 42.19
C ILE A 48 -27.57 16.22 42.56
N PRO A 49 -26.23 16.10 42.62
CA PRO A 49 -25.38 17.26 42.93
C PRO A 49 -25.57 18.41 41.95
N HIS A 50 -25.62 18.12 40.64
CA HIS A 50 -25.81 19.13 39.61
C HIS A 50 -27.17 19.83 39.70
N ILE A 51 -28.22 19.05 39.97
CA ILE A 51 -29.57 19.59 40.16
C ILE A 51 -29.61 20.52 41.38
N ILE A 52 -28.93 20.15 42.46
CA ILE A 52 -28.82 20.97 43.67
C ILE A 52 -28.06 22.27 43.40
N ASP A 53 -26.94 22.21 42.67
CA ASP A 53 -26.13 23.39 42.31
C ASP A 53 -26.89 24.42 41.47
N SER A 54 -27.95 23.99 40.77
CA SER A 54 -28.76 24.81 39.87
C SER A 54 -30.25 24.71 40.21
N LEU A 55 -30.59 24.56 41.49
CA LEU A 55 -31.95 24.23 41.92
C LEU A 55 -32.98 25.25 41.44
N ASP A 56 -32.63 26.54 41.40
CA ASP A 56 -33.51 27.62 40.91
C ASP A 56 -33.98 27.40 39.46
N ARG A 57 -33.14 26.77 38.61
CA ARG A 57 -33.48 26.47 37.22
C ARG A 57 -34.42 25.27 37.10
N PHE A 58 -34.33 24.33 38.03
CA PHE A 58 -35.08 23.08 38.00
C PHE A 58 -36.34 23.11 38.88
N ALA A 59 -36.47 24.08 39.79
CA ALA A 59 -37.52 24.13 40.81
C ALA A 59 -38.94 24.05 40.23
N ASP A 60 -39.20 24.77 39.13
CA ASP A 60 -40.50 24.77 38.46
C ASP A 60 -40.85 23.41 37.83
N VAL A 61 -39.83 22.72 37.30
CA VAL A 61 -39.98 21.43 36.63
C VAL A 61 -40.07 20.27 37.63
N LEU A 62 -39.35 20.37 38.75
CA LEU A 62 -39.32 19.39 39.84
C LEU A 62 -40.56 19.49 40.74
N GLY A 63 -41.14 20.68 40.87
CA GLY A 63 -42.24 20.94 41.80
C GLY A 63 -41.79 20.98 43.27
N PRO A 64 -42.67 21.45 44.17
CA PRO A 64 -42.29 21.78 45.55
C PRO A 64 -41.89 20.56 46.40
N GLU A 65 -42.46 19.39 46.13
CA GLU A 65 -42.17 18.17 46.90
C GLU A 65 -40.74 17.68 46.64
N ILE A 66 -40.34 17.57 45.37
CA ILE A 66 -38.98 17.12 45.00
C ILE A 66 -37.95 18.19 45.39
N THR A 67 -38.25 19.46 45.12
CA THR A 67 -37.37 20.59 45.49
C THR A 67 -37.11 20.62 47.01
N ASN A 68 -38.13 20.45 47.85
CA ASN A 68 -37.93 20.41 49.30
C ASN A 68 -37.07 19.22 49.74
N ASN A 69 -37.28 18.03 49.15
CA ASN A 69 -36.45 16.85 49.46
C ASN A 69 -34.98 17.05 49.07
N LEU A 70 -34.72 17.74 47.95
CA LEU A 70 -33.36 18.10 47.52
C LEU A 70 -32.70 19.13 48.44
N ILE A 71 -33.45 20.12 48.94
CA ILE A 71 -32.96 21.08 49.94
C ILE A 71 -32.58 20.36 51.23
N GLU A 72 -33.43 19.46 51.72
CA GLU A 72 -33.11 18.65 52.91
C GLU A 72 -31.92 17.72 52.67
N HIS A 73 -31.80 17.15 51.47
CA HIS A 73 -30.62 16.37 51.06
C HIS A 73 -29.34 17.22 51.13
N GLN A 74 -29.36 18.43 50.59
CA GLN A 74 -28.21 19.34 50.59
C GLN A 74 -27.81 19.71 52.03
N LYS A 75 -28.77 20.00 52.91
CA LYS A 75 -28.50 20.28 54.33
C LYS A 75 -27.80 19.10 55.01
N LEU A 76 -28.26 17.87 54.76
CA LEU A 76 -27.65 16.65 55.28
C LEU A 76 -26.23 16.45 54.73
N SER A 77 -26.02 16.71 53.43
CA SER A 77 -24.71 16.60 52.79
C SER A 77 -23.70 17.58 53.42
N ASN A 78 -24.11 18.85 53.60
CA ASN A 78 -23.28 19.88 54.21
C ASN A 78 -22.95 19.56 55.69
N GLU A 79 -23.88 18.95 56.43
CA GLU A 79 -23.61 18.48 57.79
C GLU A 79 -22.57 17.36 57.81
N VAL A 80 -22.63 16.41 56.86
CA VAL A 80 -21.64 15.32 56.75
C VAL A 80 -20.27 15.91 56.45
N GLU A 81 -20.19 16.83 55.48
CA GLU A 81 -18.94 17.47 55.10
C GLU A 81 -18.32 18.24 56.27
N ARG A 82 -19.11 19.03 57.01
CA ARG A 82 -18.63 19.73 58.20
C ARG A 82 -18.07 18.78 59.27
N LEU A 83 -18.75 17.67 59.56
CA LEU A 83 -18.30 16.69 60.55
C LEU A 83 -17.04 15.93 60.11
N LEU A 84 -16.86 15.74 58.80
CA LEU A 84 -15.64 15.15 58.24
C LEU A 84 -14.46 16.12 58.34
N SER A 85 -14.67 17.40 58.02
CA SER A 85 -13.64 18.44 58.14
C SER A 85 -13.23 18.71 59.59
N SER A 86 -14.16 18.63 60.55
CA SER A 86 -13.88 18.86 61.98
C SER A 86 -13.30 17.64 62.72
N SER A 87 -13.03 16.53 62.03
CA SER A 87 -12.51 15.30 62.61
C SER A 87 -10.98 15.22 62.55
N GLU A 88 -10.31 16.17 61.89
CA GLU A 88 -8.85 16.17 61.72
C GLU A 88 -8.12 16.73 62.96
N GLU A 89 -8.79 17.45 63.86
CA GLU A 89 -8.22 17.93 65.12
C GLU A 89 -8.41 16.92 66.27
N GLY A 90 -7.32 16.24 66.64
CA GLY A 90 -7.31 15.03 67.47
C GLY A 90 -7.83 15.17 68.91
N ASP A 91 -8.81 14.33 69.25
CA ASP A 91 -9.13 13.90 70.61
C ASP A 91 -9.82 12.52 70.58
N THR A 92 -9.23 11.49 71.19
CA THR A 92 -9.64 10.08 71.02
C THR A 92 -11.01 9.74 71.59
N MET A 93 -11.46 10.46 72.62
CA MET A 93 -12.78 10.26 73.24
C MET A 93 -13.91 10.93 72.44
N ARG A 94 -13.64 12.10 71.83
CA ARG A 94 -14.60 12.77 70.93
C ARG A 94 -14.76 12.03 69.59
N ALA A 95 -13.75 11.28 69.18
CA ALA A 95 -13.78 10.49 67.95
C ALA A 95 -14.86 9.38 67.95
N GLU A 96 -15.14 8.74 69.09
CA GLU A 96 -16.17 7.68 69.18
C GLU A 96 -17.60 8.22 69.09
N GLU A 97 -17.91 9.31 69.79
CA GLU A 97 -19.20 9.99 69.71
C GLU A 97 -19.43 10.58 68.31
N GLN A 98 -18.41 11.22 67.72
CA GLN A 98 -18.44 11.76 66.37
C GLN A 98 -18.64 10.65 65.32
N ARG A 99 -18.05 9.45 65.53
CA ARG A 99 -18.26 8.29 64.68
C ARG A 99 -19.71 7.77 64.74
N GLY A 100 -20.32 7.77 65.93
CA GLY A 100 -21.75 7.45 66.10
C GLY A 100 -22.66 8.43 65.36
N CYS A 101 -22.43 9.73 65.54
CA CYS A 101 -23.16 10.80 64.85
C CYS A 101 -22.99 10.70 63.32
N LEU A 102 -21.77 10.47 62.83
CA LEU A 102 -21.49 10.31 61.40
C LEU A 102 -22.20 9.08 60.82
N CYS A 103 -22.30 7.98 61.57
CA CYS A 103 -23.03 6.79 61.13
C CYS A 103 -24.53 7.09 60.94
N LEU A 104 -25.15 7.75 61.91
CA LEU A 104 -26.55 8.17 61.83
C LEU A 104 -26.78 9.12 60.66
N LEU A 105 -25.86 10.06 60.44
CA LEU A 105 -25.98 11.05 59.39
C LEU A 105 -25.80 10.43 57.99
N LYS A 106 -24.84 9.51 57.81
CA LYS A 106 -24.70 8.70 56.59
C LYS A 106 -25.97 7.91 56.28
N GLN A 107 -26.60 7.34 57.31
CA GLN A 107 -27.86 6.62 57.15
C GLN A 107 -29.02 7.56 56.74
N ARG A 108 -29.11 8.75 57.34
CA ARG A 108 -30.09 9.77 56.94
C ARG A 108 -29.86 10.25 55.50
N LEU A 109 -28.61 10.48 55.11
CA LEU A 109 -28.24 10.86 53.74
C LEU A 109 -28.65 9.77 52.75
N LYS A 110 -28.36 8.49 53.06
CA LYS A 110 -28.80 7.34 52.26
C LYS A 110 -30.32 7.28 52.11
N CYS A 111 -31.07 7.49 53.20
CA CYS A 111 -32.54 7.54 53.13
C CYS A 111 -33.01 8.69 52.24
N SER A 112 -32.44 9.87 52.41
CA SER A 112 -32.76 11.07 51.61
C SER A 112 -32.52 10.85 50.11
N VAL A 113 -31.38 10.27 49.71
CA VAL A 113 -31.15 9.89 48.29
C VAL A 113 -32.24 8.94 47.80
N ARG A 114 -32.57 7.92 48.60
CA ARG A 114 -33.61 6.95 48.23
C ARG A 114 -34.99 7.58 48.11
N ASP A 115 -35.31 8.56 48.95
CA ASP A 115 -36.58 9.29 48.91
C ASP A 115 -36.66 10.17 47.66
N VAL A 116 -35.60 10.93 47.35
CA VAL A 116 -35.46 11.70 46.11
C VAL A 116 -35.60 10.81 44.87
N LEU A 117 -34.87 9.69 44.82
CA LEU A 117 -34.95 8.74 43.71
C LEU A 117 -36.36 8.16 43.54
N ARG A 118 -37.07 7.84 44.63
CA ARG A 118 -38.45 7.35 44.55
C ARG A 118 -39.38 8.38 43.93
N LEU A 119 -39.26 9.65 44.33
CA LEU A 119 -40.08 10.74 43.77
C LEU A 119 -39.77 10.97 42.29
N LEU A 120 -38.48 10.97 41.92
CA LEU A 120 -38.08 11.13 40.53
C LEU A 120 -38.57 9.96 39.66
N LEU A 121 -38.37 8.70 40.10
CA LEU A 121 -38.79 7.52 39.36
C LEU A 121 -40.31 7.37 39.23
N ALA A 122 -41.08 7.97 40.14
CA ALA A 122 -42.53 8.05 40.02
C ALA A 122 -42.96 8.90 38.80
N ASN A 123 -42.08 9.73 38.25
CA ASN A 123 -42.32 10.53 37.05
C ASN A 123 -41.25 10.25 35.96
N PRO A 124 -41.45 9.24 35.10
CA PRO A 124 -40.48 8.89 34.04
C PRO A 124 -40.23 10.00 33.01
N ALA A 125 -41.19 10.91 32.80
CA ALA A 125 -41.01 12.04 31.88
C ALA A 125 -40.02 13.06 32.44
N LEU A 126 -40.12 13.34 33.73
CA LEU A 126 -39.18 14.20 34.46
C LEU A 126 -37.77 13.63 34.41
N CYS A 127 -37.58 12.34 34.67
CA CYS A 127 -36.26 11.71 34.57
C CYS A 127 -35.60 11.87 33.20
N ARG A 128 -36.39 11.75 32.11
CA ARG A 128 -35.88 11.95 30.75
C ARG A 128 -35.46 13.41 30.53
N ALA A 129 -36.28 14.37 30.95
CA ALA A 129 -35.97 15.80 30.83
C ALA A 129 -34.67 16.15 31.58
N LEU A 130 -34.54 15.69 32.83
CA LEU A 130 -33.34 15.92 33.65
C LEU A 130 -32.08 15.31 33.02
N LYS A 131 -32.17 14.12 32.41
CA LYS A 131 -31.02 13.50 31.72
C LYS A 131 -30.54 14.36 30.55
N TYR A 132 -31.44 14.91 29.73
CA TYR A 132 -31.07 15.79 28.62
C TYR A 132 -30.45 17.12 29.08
N GLU A 133 -30.97 17.70 30.17
CA GLU A 133 -30.47 18.97 30.70
C GLU A 133 -29.14 18.84 31.46
N ALA A 134 -28.88 17.68 32.07
CA ALA A 134 -27.68 17.43 32.87
C ALA A 134 -26.52 16.75 32.11
N LEU A 135 -26.72 16.38 30.84
CA LEU A 135 -25.75 15.72 29.94
C LEU A 135 -24.49 16.57 29.63
N VAL A 136 -24.39 17.79 30.14
CA VAL A 136 -23.39 18.79 29.76
C VAL A 136 -22.11 18.72 30.63
N ARG A 137 -22.08 17.96 31.72
CA ARG A 137 -20.88 17.82 32.57
C ARG A 137 -20.52 16.37 32.87
N GLU A 138 -19.23 16.06 32.75
CA GLU A 138 -18.67 14.80 33.22
C GLU A 138 -18.82 14.69 34.74
N SER A 139 -19.56 13.67 35.19
CA SER A 139 -19.70 13.35 36.62
C SER A 139 -18.54 12.44 37.05
N PRO A 140 -17.98 12.60 38.27
CA PRO A 140 -17.07 11.61 38.84
C PRO A 140 -17.66 10.19 38.90
N ALA A 141 -18.99 10.07 38.88
CA ALA A 141 -19.70 8.80 38.84
C ALA A 141 -19.71 8.13 37.46
N GLU A 142 -19.31 8.81 36.39
CA GLU A 142 -19.32 8.28 35.01
C GLU A 142 -18.47 7.02 34.87
N VAL A 143 -17.31 6.98 35.52
CA VAL A 143 -16.45 5.79 35.55
C VAL A 143 -17.19 4.59 36.16
N PHE A 144 -17.97 4.84 37.21
CA PHE A 144 -18.74 3.80 37.89
C PHE A 144 -19.96 3.37 37.06
N ILE A 145 -20.65 4.30 36.39
CA ILE A 145 -21.74 4.00 35.44
C ILE A 145 -21.22 3.15 34.29
N LYS A 146 -20.08 3.51 33.70
CA LYS A 146 -19.43 2.74 32.64
C LYS A 146 -19.06 1.33 33.12
N ALA A 147 -18.45 1.21 34.30
CA ALA A 147 -18.12 -0.09 34.88
C ALA A 147 -19.36 -0.96 35.12
N PHE A 148 -20.48 -0.38 35.55
CA PHE A 148 -21.74 -1.10 35.72
C PHE A 148 -22.35 -1.53 34.38
N ASN A 149 -22.24 -0.71 33.33
CA ASN A 149 -22.64 -1.10 31.98
C ASN A 149 -21.79 -2.26 31.43
N GLU A 150 -20.47 -2.22 31.65
CA GLU A 150 -19.56 -3.32 31.31
C GLU A 150 -19.91 -4.59 32.09
N PHE A 151 -20.15 -4.49 33.39
CA PHE A 151 -20.58 -5.60 34.22
C PHE A 151 -21.92 -6.18 33.76
N ARG A 152 -22.89 -5.34 33.40
CA ARG A 152 -24.18 -5.76 32.85
C ARG A 152 -24.02 -6.54 31.56
N ASN A 153 -23.14 -6.08 30.66
CA ASN A 153 -22.85 -6.79 29.41
C ASN A 153 -22.13 -8.12 29.64
N PHE A 154 -21.19 -8.15 30.58
CA PHE A 154 -20.52 -9.38 31.00
C PHE A 154 -21.50 -10.40 31.58
N MET A 155 -22.39 -9.97 32.47
CA MET A 155 -23.43 -10.82 33.05
C MET A 155 -24.40 -11.33 31.97
N LEU A 156 -24.77 -10.48 31.01
CA LEU A 156 -25.61 -10.89 29.88
C LEU A 156 -24.92 -11.99 29.07
N GLU A 157 -23.66 -11.81 28.70
CA GLU A 157 -22.90 -12.83 27.97
C GLU A 157 -22.89 -14.15 28.76
N ARG A 158 -22.52 -14.12 30.04
CA ARG A 158 -22.49 -15.29 30.92
C ARG A 158 -23.82 -15.99 31.13
N LEU A 159 -24.93 -15.26 31.10
CA LEU A 159 -26.28 -15.83 31.25
C LEU A 159 -26.83 -16.39 29.94
N LEU A 160 -26.28 -15.97 28.80
CA LEU A 160 -26.67 -16.41 27.47
C LEU A 160 -25.78 -17.53 26.92
N THR A 161 -24.60 -17.75 27.52
CA THR A 161 -23.71 -18.86 27.15
C THR A 161 -23.75 -19.99 28.17
N SER A 162 -23.96 -21.19 27.66
CA SER A 162 -23.71 -22.43 28.39
C SER A 162 -22.21 -22.77 28.41
N HIS A 163 -21.79 -23.60 29.37
CA HIS A 163 -20.42 -24.11 29.44
C HIS A 163 -19.98 -24.78 28.15
N THR A 164 -20.86 -25.58 27.55
CA THR A 164 -20.59 -26.30 26.30
C THR A 164 -20.43 -25.36 25.11
N GLU A 165 -21.24 -24.30 25.02
CA GLU A 165 -21.12 -23.29 23.95
C GLU A 165 -19.81 -22.49 24.08
N GLU A 166 -19.34 -22.23 25.31
CA GLU A 166 -18.05 -21.59 25.54
C GLU A 166 -16.88 -22.47 25.08
N GLU A 167 -16.90 -23.77 25.41
CA GLU A 167 -15.88 -24.73 24.94
C GLU A 167 -15.90 -24.91 23.42
N GLU A 168 -17.09 -24.89 22.80
CA GLU A 168 -17.23 -24.89 21.34
C GLU A 168 -16.67 -23.62 20.71
N LYS A 169 -16.89 -22.45 21.31
CA LYS A 169 -16.32 -21.17 20.88
C LYS A 169 -14.79 -21.20 20.93
N ILE A 170 -14.22 -21.69 22.02
CA ILE A 170 -12.76 -21.82 22.18
C ILE A 170 -12.19 -22.71 21.07
N ARG A 171 -12.73 -23.92 20.88
CA ARG A 171 -12.29 -24.85 19.82
C ARG A 171 -12.41 -24.24 18.43
N PHE A 172 -13.52 -23.55 18.15
CA PHE A 172 -13.73 -22.89 16.86
C PHE A 172 -12.70 -21.78 16.60
N LEU A 173 -12.35 -20.98 17.61
CA LEU A 173 -11.32 -19.94 17.49
C LEU A 173 -9.92 -20.55 17.31
N GLU A 174 -9.62 -21.66 17.97
CA GLU A 174 -8.38 -22.41 17.80
C GLU A 174 -8.27 -22.97 16.37
N ASP A 175 -9.34 -23.55 15.83
CA ASP A 175 -9.39 -24.07 14.46
C ASP A 175 -9.18 -22.95 13.42
N ILE A 176 -9.83 -21.79 13.60
CA ILE A 176 -9.61 -20.61 12.77
C ILE A 176 -8.15 -20.17 12.85
N SER A 177 -7.57 -20.11 14.05
CA SER A 177 -6.19 -19.67 14.25
C SER A 177 -5.20 -20.62 13.56
N LEU A 178 -5.45 -21.93 13.65
CA LEU A 178 -4.67 -22.94 12.94
C LEU A 178 -4.78 -22.77 11.42
N GLN A 179 -5.99 -22.51 10.90
CA GLN A 179 -6.19 -22.29 9.48
C GLN A 179 -5.51 -21.01 8.99
N ILE A 180 -5.58 -19.92 9.76
CA ILE A 180 -4.86 -18.67 9.47
C ILE A 180 -3.36 -18.92 9.42
N HIS A 181 -2.81 -19.68 10.37
CA HIS A 181 -1.39 -20.01 10.38
C HIS A 181 -0.97 -20.78 9.12
N LYS A 182 -1.68 -21.87 8.79
CA LYS A 182 -1.43 -22.66 7.56
C LYS A 182 -1.55 -21.81 6.29
N ASN A 183 -2.57 -20.97 6.20
CA ASN A 183 -2.75 -20.07 5.06
C ASN A 183 -1.60 -19.07 4.95
N THR A 184 -1.12 -18.55 6.08
CA THR A 184 0.01 -17.61 6.11
C THR A 184 1.29 -18.29 5.62
N GLU A 185 1.58 -19.50 6.08
CA GLU A 185 2.71 -20.29 5.60
C GLU A 185 2.64 -20.58 4.10
N ALA A 186 1.46 -20.97 3.60
CA ALA A 186 1.24 -21.21 2.17
C ALA A 186 1.44 -19.94 1.32
N ILE A 187 0.93 -18.80 1.79
CA ILE A 187 1.14 -17.50 1.13
C ILE A 187 2.62 -17.14 1.09
N MET A 188 3.34 -17.32 2.19
CA MET A 188 4.79 -17.07 2.23
C MET A 188 5.56 -17.97 1.26
N ALA A 189 5.24 -19.26 1.20
CA ALA A 189 5.87 -20.20 0.28
C ALA A 189 5.62 -19.81 -1.19
N LEU A 190 4.38 -19.47 -1.55
CA LEU A 190 4.02 -19.04 -2.90
C LEU A 190 4.69 -17.70 -3.29
N GLN A 191 4.80 -16.77 -2.34
CA GLN A 191 5.53 -15.51 -2.56
C GLN A 191 7.02 -15.75 -2.81
N ALA A 192 7.64 -16.69 -2.08
CA ALA A 192 9.04 -17.06 -2.28
C ALA A 192 9.25 -17.72 -3.66
N GLU A 193 8.35 -18.62 -4.07
CA GLU A 193 8.39 -19.26 -5.39
C GLU A 193 8.22 -18.23 -6.52
N LEU A 194 7.28 -17.30 -6.38
CA LEU A 194 7.08 -16.21 -7.33
C LEU A 194 8.34 -15.33 -7.46
N ALA A 195 8.96 -14.97 -6.33
CA ALA A 195 10.20 -14.18 -6.33
C ALA A 195 11.36 -14.93 -7.01
N ALA A 196 11.48 -16.24 -6.77
CA ALA A 196 12.47 -17.08 -7.44
C ALA A 196 12.23 -17.15 -8.95
N ALA A 197 10.99 -17.35 -9.38
CA ALA A 197 10.62 -17.40 -10.80
C ALA A 197 10.89 -16.07 -11.52
N ILE A 198 10.59 -14.93 -10.87
CA ILE A 198 10.89 -13.60 -11.40
C ILE A 198 12.40 -13.43 -11.61
N ARG A 199 13.21 -13.78 -10.61
CA ARG A 199 14.67 -13.71 -10.70
C ARG A 199 15.23 -14.56 -11.84
N THR A 200 14.79 -15.82 -11.95
CA THR A 200 15.24 -16.69 -13.05
C THR A 200 14.90 -16.11 -14.41
N ARG A 201 13.70 -15.51 -14.55
CA ARG A 201 13.30 -14.84 -15.79
C ARG A 201 14.19 -13.62 -16.08
N GLU A 202 14.50 -12.80 -15.08
CA GLU A 202 15.38 -11.64 -15.21
C GLU A 202 16.81 -12.04 -15.60
N GLU A 203 17.34 -13.10 -14.98
CA GLU A 203 18.64 -13.69 -15.35
C GLU A 203 18.64 -14.19 -16.80
N GLU A 204 17.54 -14.78 -17.28
CA GLU A 204 17.41 -15.20 -18.68
C GLU A 204 17.32 -14.03 -19.65
N ILE A 205 16.56 -12.99 -19.31
CA ILE A 205 16.48 -11.76 -20.10
C ILE A 205 17.86 -11.13 -20.21
N HIS A 206 18.57 -10.96 -19.10
CA HIS A 206 19.90 -10.37 -19.10
C HIS A 206 20.90 -11.18 -19.95
N ARG A 207 20.83 -12.52 -19.89
CA ARG A 207 21.64 -13.39 -20.75
C ARG A 207 21.34 -13.16 -22.23
N LYS A 208 20.06 -13.05 -22.61
CA LYS A 208 19.65 -12.80 -24.01
C LYS A 208 20.06 -11.40 -24.46
N ASP A 209 19.96 -10.39 -23.60
CA ASP A 209 20.37 -9.03 -23.91
C ASP A 209 21.87 -8.94 -24.21
N ASN A 210 22.71 -9.64 -23.42
CA ASN A 210 24.15 -9.71 -23.68
C ASN A 210 24.45 -10.34 -25.05
N VAL A 211 23.76 -11.44 -25.41
CA VAL A 211 23.92 -12.07 -26.73
C VAL A 211 23.49 -11.13 -27.85
N ILE A 212 22.42 -10.36 -27.66
CA ILE A 212 21.97 -9.35 -28.63
C ILE A 212 23.04 -8.27 -28.81
N GLU A 213 23.67 -7.81 -27.72
CA GLU A 213 24.74 -6.81 -27.76
C GLU A 213 25.98 -7.34 -28.50
N ASP A 214 26.43 -8.55 -28.19
CA ASP A 214 27.57 -9.20 -28.86
C ASP A 214 27.34 -9.36 -30.37
N LEU A 215 26.14 -9.82 -30.76
CA LEU A 215 25.77 -9.96 -32.17
C LEU A 215 25.71 -8.60 -32.87
N LYS A 216 25.20 -7.57 -32.19
CA LYS A 216 25.15 -6.21 -32.74
C LYS A 216 26.56 -5.64 -32.98
N SER A 217 27.49 -5.85 -32.04
CA SER A 217 28.90 -5.46 -32.22
C SER A 217 29.52 -6.21 -33.40
N SER A 218 29.36 -7.53 -33.44
CA SER A 218 29.89 -8.38 -34.52
C SER A 218 29.37 -7.96 -35.90
N MET A 219 28.09 -7.60 -36.00
CA MET A 219 27.51 -7.09 -37.24
C MET A 219 28.09 -5.73 -37.66
N GLN A 220 28.35 -4.84 -36.70
CA GLN A 220 28.98 -3.53 -36.96
C GLN A 220 30.43 -3.69 -37.43
N ASP A 221 31.19 -4.58 -36.79
CA ASP A 221 32.56 -4.90 -37.18
C ASP A 221 32.60 -5.47 -38.60
N LEU A 222 31.77 -6.47 -38.89
CA LEU A 222 31.66 -7.05 -40.23
C LEU A 222 31.28 -6.00 -41.28
N THR A 223 30.34 -5.11 -40.97
CA THR A 223 29.93 -4.02 -41.88
C THR A 223 31.11 -3.09 -42.18
N THR A 224 31.90 -2.76 -41.17
CA THR A 224 33.08 -1.90 -41.28
C THR A 224 34.17 -2.58 -42.11
N ASP A 225 34.46 -3.85 -41.83
CA ASP A 225 35.43 -4.67 -42.55
C ASP A 225 35.04 -4.84 -44.02
N CYS A 226 33.76 -5.12 -44.30
CA CYS A 226 33.24 -5.19 -45.67
C CYS A 226 33.42 -3.84 -46.38
N LYS A 227 33.13 -2.71 -45.72
CA LYS A 227 33.30 -1.38 -46.30
C LYS A 227 34.77 -1.11 -46.66
N VAL A 228 35.71 -1.42 -45.76
CA VAL A 228 37.15 -1.28 -46.00
C VAL A 228 37.59 -2.19 -47.15
N THR A 229 37.16 -3.45 -47.17
CA THR A 229 37.48 -4.41 -48.23
C THR A 229 36.99 -3.95 -49.59
N ILE A 230 35.74 -3.47 -49.67
CA ILE A 230 35.16 -2.93 -50.91
C ILE A 230 35.96 -1.71 -51.38
N GLN A 231 36.35 -0.82 -50.46
CA GLN A 231 37.15 0.35 -50.80
C GLN A 231 38.53 -0.05 -51.34
N ASN A 232 39.22 -0.98 -50.68
CA ASN A 232 40.52 -1.48 -51.12
C ASN A 232 40.44 -2.15 -52.50
N ILE A 233 39.44 -3.00 -52.74
CA ILE A 233 39.22 -3.64 -54.05
C ILE A 233 38.99 -2.58 -55.13
N LYS A 234 38.23 -1.52 -54.81
CA LYS A 234 37.95 -0.43 -55.75
C LYS A 234 39.22 0.37 -56.10
N GLU A 235 40.06 0.67 -55.11
CA GLU A 235 41.32 1.39 -55.31
C GLU A 235 42.34 0.55 -56.09
N GLU A 236 42.54 -0.71 -55.70
CA GLU A 236 43.42 -1.65 -56.39
C GLU A 236 42.95 -1.89 -57.84
N GLY A 237 41.64 -2.08 -58.04
CA GLY A 237 41.07 -2.22 -59.38
C GLY A 237 41.20 -0.95 -60.24
N LYS A 238 41.25 0.25 -59.63
CA LYS A 238 41.55 1.50 -60.36
C LYS A 238 43.03 1.54 -60.77
N LYS A 239 43.93 1.26 -59.84
CA LYS A 239 45.38 1.22 -60.08
C LYS A 239 45.74 0.24 -61.20
N GLN A 240 45.23 -0.98 -61.15
CA GLN A 240 45.47 -2.00 -62.18
C GLN A 240 44.97 -1.56 -63.57
N ARG A 241 43.83 -0.85 -63.65
CA ARG A 241 43.34 -0.32 -64.93
C ARG A 241 44.24 0.77 -65.49
N GLU A 242 44.74 1.67 -64.64
CA GLU A 242 45.68 2.71 -65.05
C GLU A 242 46.98 2.09 -65.57
N GLU A 243 47.55 1.14 -64.84
CA GLU A 243 48.76 0.39 -65.26
C GLU A 243 48.53 -0.37 -66.58
N GLN A 244 47.39 -1.05 -66.74
CA GLN A 244 47.06 -1.75 -67.98
C GLN A 244 46.85 -0.80 -69.16
N LEU A 245 46.25 0.37 -68.92
CA LEU A 245 46.07 1.40 -69.94
C LEU A 245 47.42 1.94 -70.41
N GLU A 246 48.31 2.29 -69.47
CA GLU A 246 49.67 2.76 -69.78
C GLU A 246 50.47 1.69 -70.53
N ALA A 247 50.48 0.45 -70.05
CA ALA A 247 51.13 -0.66 -70.74
C ALA A 247 50.54 -0.94 -72.13
N SER A 248 49.25 -0.71 -72.33
CA SER A 248 48.61 -0.81 -73.65
C SER A 248 49.03 0.34 -74.58
N GLN A 249 49.10 1.57 -74.06
CA GLN A 249 49.54 2.75 -74.81
C GLN A 249 51.00 2.61 -75.24
N GLU A 250 51.89 2.18 -74.36
CA GLU A 250 53.29 1.91 -74.70
C GLU A 250 53.43 0.87 -75.80
N ARG A 251 52.65 -0.23 -75.73
CA ARG A 251 52.65 -1.26 -76.77
C ARG A 251 52.18 -0.71 -78.11
N CYS A 252 51.12 0.11 -78.11
CA CYS A 252 50.67 0.77 -79.33
C CYS A 252 51.75 1.68 -79.91
N ALA A 253 52.42 2.50 -79.09
CA ALA A 253 53.49 3.39 -79.53
C ALA A 253 54.67 2.62 -80.14
N ARG A 254 55.10 1.50 -79.51
CA ARG A 254 56.16 0.64 -80.05
C ARG A 254 55.78 0.04 -81.40
N LEU A 255 54.57 -0.54 -81.52
CA LEU A 255 54.09 -1.07 -82.79
C LEU A 255 54.01 0.02 -83.87
N GLN A 256 53.60 1.23 -83.50
CA GLN A 256 53.54 2.36 -84.42
C GLN A 256 54.95 2.73 -84.91
N GLN A 257 55.95 2.75 -84.03
CA GLN A 257 57.36 2.96 -84.39
C GLN A 257 57.88 1.85 -85.30
N ASP A 258 57.59 0.58 -84.99
CA ASP A 258 57.99 -0.60 -85.76
C ASP A 258 57.36 -0.64 -87.17
N VAL A 259 56.23 0.04 -87.38
CA VAL A 259 55.63 0.24 -88.71
C VAL A 259 56.28 1.42 -89.44
N GLN A 260 56.48 2.54 -88.73
CA GLN A 260 57.06 3.76 -89.33
C GLN A 260 58.52 3.57 -89.76
N GLN A 261 59.31 2.76 -89.05
CA GLN A 261 60.73 2.55 -89.38
C GLN A 261 60.93 1.83 -90.73
N PRO A 262 60.30 0.67 -91.01
CA PRO A 262 60.32 0.04 -92.33
C PRO A 262 59.71 0.91 -93.42
N GLU A 263 58.63 1.65 -93.13
CA GLU A 263 58.06 2.60 -94.10
C GLU A 263 59.08 3.68 -94.50
N ALA A 264 59.78 4.25 -93.53
CA ALA A 264 60.85 5.22 -93.78
C ALA A 264 62.04 4.61 -94.53
N GLN A 265 62.47 3.39 -94.16
CA GLN A 265 63.53 2.65 -94.86
C GLN A 265 63.15 2.33 -96.30
N LEU A 266 61.93 1.85 -96.53
CA LEU A 266 61.39 1.57 -97.86
C LEU A 266 61.34 2.85 -98.70
N ASN A 267 60.84 3.95 -98.15
CA ASN A 267 60.83 5.24 -98.84
C ASN A 267 62.24 5.72 -99.20
N ALA A 268 63.22 5.56 -98.32
CA ALA A 268 64.62 5.89 -98.60
C ALA A 268 65.21 5.02 -99.72
N LEU A 269 65.00 3.71 -99.68
CA LEU A 269 65.41 2.77 -100.72
C LEU A 269 64.75 3.08 -102.07
N VAL A 270 63.46 3.42 -102.07
CA VAL A 270 62.74 3.84 -103.27
C VAL A 270 63.37 5.12 -103.86
N LEU A 271 63.72 6.09 -103.02
CA LEU A 271 64.40 7.32 -103.47
C LEU A 271 65.82 7.03 -104.01
N GLU A 272 66.58 6.17 -103.35
CA GLU A 272 67.94 5.78 -103.77
C GLU A 272 67.93 4.97 -105.08
N HIS A 273 67.00 4.02 -105.22
CA HIS A 273 66.78 3.29 -106.46
C HIS A 273 66.41 4.24 -107.60
N ARG A 274 65.51 5.20 -107.34
CA ARG A 274 65.12 6.21 -108.31
C ARG A 274 66.31 7.10 -108.74
N ALA A 275 67.19 7.46 -107.81
CA ALA A 275 68.41 8.20 -108.11
C ALA A 275 69.41 7.35 -108.94
N SER A 276 69.54 6.07 -108.62
CA SER A 276 70.40 5.11 -109.32
C SER A 276 69.91 4.83 -110.75
N GLU A 277 68.59 4.68 -110.96
CA GLU A 277 67.98 4.60 -112.29
C GLU A 277 68.28 5.84 -113.12
N LEU A 278 68.12 7.04 -112.55
CA LEU A 278 68.44 8.30 -113.23
C LEU A 278 69.93 8.39 -113.60
N ALA A 279 70.83 7.86 -112.76
CA ALA A 279 72.26 7.79 -113.05
C ALA A 279 72.57 6.77 -114.17
N LEU A 280 71.93 5.60 -114.18
CA LEU A 280 72.08 4.60 -115.24
C LEU A 280 71.54 5.10 -116.58
N GLN A 281 70.41 5.82 -116.60
CA GLN A 281 69.94 6.50 -117.82
C GLN A 281 70.95 7.52 -118.35
N LYS A 282 71.68 8.23 -117.47
CA LYS A 282 72.79 9.11 -117.88
C LYS A 282 73.99 8.33 -118.46
N VAL A 283 74.34 7.16 -117.91
CA VAL A 283 75.45 6.33 -118.40
C VAL A 283 75.11 5.63 -119.72
N ASN A 284 73.89 5.12 -119.87
CA ASN A 284 73.44 4.55 -121.16
C ASN A 284 73.38 5.61 -122.27
N ARG A 285 73.04 6.86 -121.94
CA ARG A 285 73.18 7.98 -122.89
C ARG A 285 74.64 8.29 -123.24
N ARG A 286 75.60 8.06 -122.35
CA ARG A 286 77.05 8.19 -122.63
C ARG A 286 77.60 7.01 -123.43
N LYS A 287 77.20 5.77 -123.13
CA LYS A 287 77.59 4.57 -123.90
C LYS A 287 76.99 4.55 -125.31
N ALA A 288 75.83 5.18 -125.51
CA ALA A 288 75.28 5.42 -126.84
C ALA A 288 76.07 6.47 -127.65
N LEU A 289 76.91 7.30 -127.01
CA LEU A 289 77.80 8.26 -127.67
C LEU A 289 79.19 7.66 -128.01
N ASP A 290 79.63 6.61 -127.31
CA ASP A 290 80.91 5.92 -127.58
C ASP A 290 80.79 4.78 -128.62
N GLN A 291 79.60 4.57 -129.21
CA GLN A 291 79.37 3.64 -130.33
C GLN A 291 79.12 4.36 -131.66
N GLU A 292 79.37 5.68 -131.75
CA GLU A 292 79.17 6.47 -132.97
C GLU A 292 80.36 7.36 -133.40
N ILE A 293 81.60 7.07 -132.95
CA ILE A 293 82.87 7.53 -133.56
C ILE A 293 83.93 6.45 -133.39
#